data_AF-A0A7L3G7D4-F1
#
_entry.id   AF-A0A7L3G7D4-F1
#
_cell.length_a   1.000
_cell.length_b   1.000
_cell.length_c   1.000
_cell.angle_alpha   90.00
_cell.angle_beta   90.00
_cell.angle_gamma   90.00
#
_symmetry.space_group_name_H-M   'P 1'
#
loop_
_entity.id
_entity.type
_entity.pdbx_description
1 polymer ?
#
loop_
_entity_poly.entity_id
_entity_poly.type
_entity_poly.pdbx_seq_one_letter_code
_entity_poly.pdbx_strand_id
1 'polypeptide(L)'
;VAAAPWWLPVKGANWKHPEGPDSNISNRMDHPVLHVSWNDAVAFCTWAGKRLPTEAEWEYSCRGGLENRYLLFPWGNKLQPRGQHYANIWQGAFPTNNTAEDGYKGTAPVTAFPPNGYGLYNIVGNAWEWTSDWWAVHHSTDEVHDP
;
A
#
# COMPACT_ATOMS: atom_id res chain seq x y z
N VAL A 1 1.42 19.29 -9.01
CA VAL A 1 1.86 18.38 -10.09
C VAL A 1 0.93 18.58 -11.28
N ALA A 2 1.44 19.03 -12.43
CA ALA A 2 0.58 19.45 -13.56
C ALA A 2 -0.27 18.31 -14.16
N ALA A 3 0.14 17.05 -13.99
CA ALA A 3 -0.56 15.87 -14.50
C ALA A 3 -1.53 15.20 -13.50
N ALA A 4 -1.60 15.67 -12.25
CA ALA A 4 -2.45 15.09 -11.21
C ALA A 4 -3.07 16.19 -10.33
N PRO A 5 -4.09 16.92 -10.85
CA PRO A 5 -4.69 18.07 -10.16
C PRO A 5 -5.46 17.72 -8.88
N TRP A 6 -5.77 16.44 -8.66
CA TRP A 6 -6.42 15.94 -7.44
C TRP A 6 -5.48 15.86 -6.23
N TRP A 7 -4.16 16.02 -6.41
CA TRP A 7 -3.20 16.09 -5.31
C TRP A 7 -2.92 17.54 -4.91
N LEU A 8 -3.33 17.89 -3.69
CA LEU A 8 -3.18 19.24 -3.13
C LEU A 8 -2.14 19.25 -2.00
N PRO A 9 -1.17 20.18 -2.00
CA PRO A 9 -0.26 20.37 -0.87
C PRO A 9 -0.99 21.09 0.28
N VAL A 10 -1.60 20.33 1.18
CA VAL A 10 -2.36 20.86 2.32
C VAL A 10 -1.41 21.13 3.49
N LYS A 11 -1.29 22.40 3.91
CA LYS A 11 -0.50 22.76 5.09
C LYS A 11 -1.10 22.10 6.34
N GLY A 12 -0.26 21.45 7.13
CA GLY A 12 -0.68 20.77 8.36
C GLY A 12 -1.21 19.36 8.16
N ALA A 13 -1.34 18.87 6.92
CA ALA A 13 -1.62 17.45 6.69
C ALA A 13 -0.39 16.60 7.07
N ASN A 14 -0.60 15.60 7.92
CA ASN A 14 0.44 14.69 8.43
C ASN A 14 -0.21 13.41 8.98
N TRP A 15 0.59 12.51 9.56
CA TRP A 15 0.10 11.20 10.04
C TRP A 15 -1.00 11.26 11.11
N LYS A 16 -1.04 12.32 11.95
CA LYS A 16 -2.13 12.52 12.93
C LYS A 16 -3.33 13.26 12.35
N HIS A 17 -3.11 14.00 11.28
CA HIS A 17 -4.08 14.87 10.62
C HIS A 17 -4.12 14.59 9.11
N PRO A 18 -4.56 13.39 8.66
CA PRO A 18 -4.38 12.96 7.27
C PRO A 18 -5.08 13.79 6.20
N GLU A 19 -6.20 14.45 6.51
CA GLU A 19 -6.92 15.32 5.57
C GLU A 19 -6.68 16.82 5.84
N GLY A 20 -5.74 17.16 6.73
CA GLY A 20 -5.46 18.54 7.14
C GLY A 20 -5.75 18.79 8.62
N PRO A 21 -5.49 20.01 9.14
CA PRO A 21 -5.36 20.31 10.57
C PRO A 21 -6.61 19.98 11.41
N ASP A 22 -7.80 20.01 10.81
CA ASP A 22 -9.07 19.72 11.50
C ASP A 22 -9.46 18.23 11.48
N SER A 23 -8.71 17.40 10.74
CA SER A 23 -8.89 15.94 10.75
C SER A 23 -8.19 15.29 11.94
N ASN A 24 -8.52 14.03 12.25
CA ASN A 24 -7.80 13.24 13.23
C ASN A 24 -7.86 11.74 12.89
N ILE A 25 -7.22 10.91 13.72
CA ILE A 25 -7.16 9.45 13.54
C ILE A 25 -7.96 8.66 14.58
N SER A 26 -8.74 9.32 15.46
CA SER A 26 -9.33 8.65 16.63
C SER A 26 -10.31 7.53 16.26
N ASN A 27 -10.90 7.57 15.07
CA ASN A 27 -11.82 6.56 14.56
C ASN A 27 -11.18 5.54 13.59
N ARG A 28 -9.84 5.55 13.47
CA ARG A 28 -9.08 4.72 12.51
C ARG A 28 -7.71 4.34 13.04
N MET A 29 -7.64 4.03 14.33
CA MET A 29 -6.39 3.68 15.01
C MET A 29 -5.77 2.36 14.52
N ASP A 30 -6.56 1.53 13.84
CA ASP A 30 -6.20 0.25 13.22
C ASP A 30 -6.02 0.36 11.68
N HIS A 31 -6.08 1.57 11.11
CA HIS A 31 -5.77 1.81 9.70
C HIS A 31 -4.26 2.02 9.49
N PRO A 32 -3.75 1.86 8.25
CA PRO A 32 -2.35 2.18 7.97
C PRO A 32 -2.05 3.64 8.26
N VAL A 33 -0.87 3.89 8.86
CA VAL A 33 -0.35 5.24 9.03
C VAL A 33 -0.05 5.86 7.67
N LEU A 34 -0.39 7.13 7.48
CA LEU A 34 -0.22 7.87 6.23
C LEU A 34 0.73 9.04 6.40
N HIS A 35 1.09 9.69 5.29
CA HIS A 35 2.01 10.84 5.26
C HIS A 35 3.36 10.57 5.94
N VAL A 36 3.84 9.33 5.82
CA VAL A 36 5.16 8.90 6.26
C VAL A 36 6.12 8.91 5.08
N SER A 37 7.25 9.59 5.22
CA SER A 37 8.31 9.54 4.23
C SER A 37 9.07 8.22 4.34
N TRP A 38 9.89 7.91 3.33
CA TRP A 38 10.80 6.78 3.39
C TRP A 38 11.72 6.83 4.63
N ASN A 39 12.23 8.02 4.97
CA ASN A 39 13.07 8.21 6.16
C ASN A 39 12.32 7.89 7.47
N ASP A 40 11.04 8.28 7.56
CA ASP A 40 10.20 7.96 8.72
C ASP A 40 9.96 6.45 8.83
N ALA A 41 9.73 5.78 7.69
CA ALA A 41 9.53 4.34 7.64
C ALA A 41 10.79 3.57 8.08
N VAL A 42 11.98 3.97 7.59
CA VAL A 42 13.27 3.40 8.02
C VAL A 42 13.51 3.63 9.51
N ALA A 43 13.29 4.86 9.99
CA ALA A 43 13.46 5.18 11.41
C ALA A 43 12.53 4.32 12.30
N PHE A 44 11.28 4.15 11.90
CA PHE A 44 10.31 3.31 12.61
C PHE A 44 10.71 1.84 12.60
N CYS A 45 11.03 1.28 11.44
CA CYS A 45 11.47 -0.11 11.32
C CYS A 45 12.71 -0.38 12.16
N THR A 46 13.69 0.53 12.12
CA THR A 46 14.94 0.43 12.90
C THR A 46 14.65 0.46 14.40
N TRP A 47 13.82 1.40 14.85
CA TRP A 47 13.37 1.48 16.25
C TRP A 47 12.68 0.18 16.70
N ALA A 48 11.90 -0.45 15.83
CA ALA A 48 11.23 -1.72 16.08
C ALA A 48 12.13 -2.97 15.96
N GLY A 49 13.44 -2.81 15.70
CA GLY A 49 14.37 -3.92 15.49
C GLY A 49 14.14 -4.68 14.19
N LYS A 50 13.64 -3.99 13.16
CA LYS A 50 13.32 -4.50 11.82
C LYS A 50 14.03 -3.64 10.75
N ARG A 51 13.74 -3.91 9.48
CA ARG A 51 14.12 -3.10 8.32
C ARG A 51 12.97 -3.04 7.32
N LEU A 52 13.07 -2.14 6.33
CA LEU A 52 12.22 -2.22 5.14
C LEU A 52 12.55 -3.49 4.34
N PRO A 53 11.56 -4.09 3.65
CA PRO A 53 11.81 -5.18 2.72
C PRO A 53 12.52 -4.64 1.47
N THR A 54 13.29 -5.50 0.80
CA THR A 54 13.69 -5.20 -0.57
C THR A 54 12.48 -5.29 -1.50
N GLU A 55 12.54 -4.68 -2.69
CA GLU A 55 11.49 -4.80 -3.70
C GLU A 55 11.27 -6.28 -4.07
N ALA A 56 12.35 -7.04 -4.21
CA ALA A 56 12.28 -8.48 -4.49
C ALA A 56 11.63 -9.27 -3.33
N GLU A 57 11.97 -8.97 -2.08
CA GLU A 57 11.34 -9.59 -0.90
C GLU A 57 9.85 -9.23 -0.82
N TRP A 58 9.52 -7.97 -1.10
CA TRP A 58 8.15 -7.48 -1.11
C TRP A 58 7.32 -8.18 -2.19
N GLU A 59 7.83 -8.28 -3.42
CA GLU A 59 7.12 -8.95 -4.51
C GLU A 59 6.97 -10.45 -4.25
N TYR A 60 8.03 -11.12 -3.78
CA TYR A 60 7.99 -12.53 -3.42
C TYR A 60 6.93 -12.80 -2.33
N SER A 61 6.91 -11.93 -1.32
CA SER A 61 5.92 -11.97 -0.23
C SER A 61 4.51 -11.70 -0.74
N CYS A 62 4.34 -10.73 -1.64
CA CYS A 62 3.09 -10.37 -2.31
C CYS A 62 2.49 -11.54 -3.09
N ARG A 63 3.32 -12.29 -3.82
CA ARG A 63 2.91 -13.47 -4.60
C ARG A 63 2.38 -14.62 -3.74
N GLY A 64 2.65 -14.65 -2.44
CA GLY A 64 1.98 -15.55 -1.49
C GLY A 64 2.15 -17.05 -1.79
N GLY A 65 3.32 -17.46 -2.30
CA GLY A 65 3.63 -18.86 -2.60
C GLY A 65 3.12 -19.36 -3.95
N LEU A 66 2.62 -18.46 -4.81
CA LEU A 66 2.19 -18.82 -6.15
C LEU A 66 3.32 -18.63 -7.17
N GLU A 67 3.73 -19.70 -7.85
CA GLU A 67 4.93 -19.73 -8.71
C GLU A 67 4.68 -19.33 -10.18
N ASN A 68 3.44 -18.95 -10.53
CA ASN A 68 3.09 -18.67 -11.91
C ASN A 68 3.39 -17.21 -12.29
N ARG A 69 4.29 -17.03 -13.27
CA ARG A 69 4.68 -15.70 -13.81
C ARG A 69 3.53 -14.89 -14.40
N TYR A 70 2.42 -15.52 -14.75
CA TYR A 70 1.22 -14.85 -15.29
C TYR A 70 0.22 -14.46 -14.20
N LEU A 71 0.61 -14.49 -12.92
CA LEU A 71 -0.24 -14.06 -11.82
C LEU A 71 -0.27 -12.54 -11.68
N LEU A 72 -1.47 -11.99 -11.69
CA LEU A 72 -1.73 -10.57 -11.59
C LEU A 72 -1.90 -10.11 -10.14
N PHE A 73 -2.51 -10.93 -9.28
CA PHE A 73 -2.82 -10.58 -7.89
C PHE A 73 -2.34 -11.66 -6.91
N PRO A 74 -2.17 -11.32 -5.62
CA PRO A 74 -1.77 -12.27 -4.56
C PRO A 74 -2.68 -13.52 -4.42
N TRP A 75 -3.91 -13.44 -4.94
CA TRP A 75 -4.93 -14.48 -4.86
C TRP A 75 -5.30 -15.09 -6.22
N GLY A 76 -4.62 -14.71 -7.31
CA GLY A 76 -4.91 -15.21 -8.65
C GLY A 76 -5.08 -14.11 -9.71
N ASN A 77 -5.79 -14.44 -10.80
CA ASN A 77 -5.95 -13.55 -11.96
C ASN A 77 -7.31 -12.86 -12.07
N LYS A 78 -8.24 -13.17 -11.17
CA LYS A 78 -9.53 -12.49 -11.11
C LYS A 78 -9.46 -11.43 -10.03
N LEU A 79 -9.79 -10.18 -10.38
CA LEU A 79 -9.83 -9.08 -9.43
C LEU A 79 -10.86 -9.33 -8.31
N GLN A 80 -12.03 -9.87 -8.68
CA GLN A 80 -13.08 -10.27 -7.75
C GLN A 80 -13.37 -11.78 -7.85
N PRO A 81 -12.56 -12.64 -7.21
CA PRO A 81 -12.86 -14.05 -7.12
C PRO A 81 -14.23 -14.25 -6.48
N ARG A 82 -15.12 -14.99 -7.17
CA ARG A 82 -16.49 -15.25 -6.70
C ARG A 82 -17.31 -13.98 -6.40
N GLY A 83 -17.00 -12.87 -7.07
CA GLY A 83 -17.70 -11.59 -6.86
C GLY A 83 -17.39 -10.92 -5.51
N GLN A 84 -16.28 -11.29 -4.87
CA GLN A 84 -15.83 -10.70 -3.61
C GLN A 84 -14.65 -9.76 -3.85
N HIS A 85 -14.63 -8.61 -3.18
CA HIS A 85 -13.46 -7.74 -3.15
C HIS A 85 -12.38 -8.35 -2.26
N TYR A 86 -11.14 -8.34 -2.74
CA TYR A 86 -9.97 -8.89 -2.05
C TYR A 86 -8.93 -7.81 -1.67
N ALA A 87 -9.16 -6.58 -2.10
CA ALA A 87 -8.34 -5.43 -1.77
C ALA A 87 -9.17 -4.14 -1.82
N ASN A 88 -8.74 -3.15 -1.05
CA ASN A 88 -9.26 -1.79 -1.06
C ASN A 88 -8.67 -1.00 -2.23
N ILE A 89 -9.48 -0.70 -3.25
CA ILE A 89 -9.10 0.08 -4.43
C ILE A 89 -10.27 0.98 -4.89
N TRP A 90 -10.09 1.74 -5.96
CA TRP A 90 -11.18 2.58 -6.47
C TRP A 90 -12.23 1.78 -7.25
N GLN A 91 -13.51 2.03 -7.00
CA GLN A 91 -14.62 1.63 -7.89
C GLN A 91 -15.42 2.86 -8.35
N GLY A 92 -15.91 2.84 -9.59
CA GLY A 92 -16.59 3.97 -10.21
C GLY A 92 -15.66 4.81 -11.09
N ALA A 93 -15.89 6.12 -11.16
CA ALA A 93 -15.21 7.03 -12.07
C ALA A 93 -14.17 7.87 -11.33
N PHE A 94 -12.89 7.53 -11.46
CA PHE A 94 -11.80 8.32 -10.89
C PHE A 94 -11.61 9.66 -11.64
N PRO A 95 -11.33 10.79 -10.97
CA PRO A 95 -11.28 11.01 -9.51
C PRO A 95 -12.61 11.52 -8.91
N THR A 96 -13.72 11.49 -9.67
CA THR A 96 -14.95 12.23 -9.32
C THR A 96 -15.95 11.45 -8.46
N ASN A 97 -16.01 10.13 -8.61
CA ASN A 97 -16.95 9.29 -7.87
C ASN A 97 -16.33 7.94 -7.49
N ASN A 98 -16.07 7.75 -6.20
CA ASN A 98 -15.75 6.45 -5.60
C ASN A 98 -17.01 5.85 -4.98
N THR A 99 -17.49 4.74 -5.53
CA THR A 99 -18.70 4.04 -5.06
C THR A 99 -18.49 3.28 -3.76
N ALA A 100 -17.25 2.99 -3.38
CA ALA A 100 -16.89 2.19 -2.20
C ALA A 100 -17.63 0.83 -2.15
N GLU A 101 -17.69 0.15 -3.29
CA GLU A 101 -18.26 -1.19 -3.40
C GLU A 101 -17.48 -2.22 -2.57
N ASP A 102 -16.18 -1.99 -2.38
CA ASP A 102 -15.34 -2.78 -1.47
C ASP A 102 -15.54 -2.45 0.02
N GLY A 103 -16.36 -1.46 0.33
CA GLY A 103 -16.66 -0.99 1.69
C GLY A 103 -15.88 0.25 2.15
N TYR A 104 -14.89 0.73 1.39
CA TYR A 104 -14.00 1.81 1.83
C TYR A 104 -13.79 2.89 0.75
N LYS A 105 -14.00 4.17 1.12
CA LYS A 105 -13.65 5.32 0.26
C LYS A 105 -12.19 5.76 0.42
N GLY A 106 -11.65 5.57 1.63
CA GLY A 106 -10.28 5.91 2.01
C GLY A 106 -9.54 4.64 2.38
N THR A 107 -8.71 4.68 3.43
CA THR A 107 -8.07 3.47 3.94
C THR A 107 -9.06 2.54 4.64
N ALA A 108 -8.68 1.28 4.76
CA ALA A 108 -9.33 0.22 5.52
C ALA A 108 -8.40 -0.22 6.68
N PRO A 109 -8.93 -0.89 7.73
CA PRO A 109 -8.12 -1.51 8.76
C PRO A 109 -7.02 -2.41 8.17
N VAL A 110 -5.85 -2.47 8.79
CA VAL A 110 -4.68 -3.21 8.27
C VAL A 110 -4.92 -4.72 8.12
N THR A 111 -5.91 -5.27 8.82
CA THR A 111 -6.34 -6.67 8.75
C THR A 111 -7.62 -6.88 7.91
N ALA A 112 -8.07 -5.87 7.18
CA ALA A 112 -9.22 -6.01 6.27
C ALA A 112 -8.86 -6.93 5.09
N PHE A 113 -9.90 -7.51 4.48
CA PHE A 113 -9.81 -8.44 3.34
C PHE A 113 -9.09 -9.77 3.65
N PRO A 114 -9.24 -10.80 2.78
CA PRO A 114 -8.54 -12.07 2.99
C PRO A 114 -7.02 -11.92 2.87
N PRO A 115 -6.23 -12.64 3.70
CA PRO A 115 -4.78 -12.68 3.52
C PRO A 115 -4.38 -13.49 2.28
N ASN A 116 -3.16 -13.25 1.78
CA ASN A 116 -2.55 -14.10 0.76
C ASN A 116 -2.05 -15.43 1.35
N GLY A 117 -1.44 -16.29 0.52
CA GLY A 117 -0.97 -17.62 0.94
C GLY A 117 0.11 -17.62 2.03
N TYR A 118 0.76 -16.48 2.30
CA TYR A 118 1.72 -16.30 3.39
C TYR A 118 1.15 -15.60 4.63
N GLY A 119 -0.16 -15.34 4.65
CA GLY A 119 -0.81 -14.67 5.78
C GLY A 119 -0.68 -13.14 5.76
N LEU A 120 -0.27 -12.55 4.64
CA LEU A 120 -0.11 -11.10 4.50
C LEU A 120 -1.43 -10.46 4.04
N TYR A 121 -1.79 -9.37 4.70
CA TYR A 121 -3.02 -8.61 4.44
C TYR A 121 -2.68 -7.33 3.68
N ASN A 122 -3.58 -6.91 2.78
CA ASN A 122 -3.53 -5.61 2.10
C ASN A 122 -2.20 -5.27 1.37
N ILE A 123 -1.38 -6.28 1.03
CA ILE A 123 -0.13 -6.09 0.28
C ILE A 123 -0.35 -5.53 -1.13
N VAL A 124 -1.59 -5.50 -1.61
CA VAL A 124 -2.00 -4.70 -2.77
C VAL A 124 -3.21 -3.85 -2.39
N GLY A 125 -3.22 -2.60 -2.83
CA GLY A 125 -4.26 -1.63 -2.48
C GLY A 125 -4.07 -1.02 -1.09
N ASN A 126 -5.13 -0.39 -0.55
CA ASN A 126 -5.15 0.30 0.74
C ASN A 126 -4.18 1.49 0.86
N ALA A 127 -2.88 1.22 1.05
CA ALA A 127 -1.82 2.22 1.10
C ALA A 127 -0.63 1.73 0.28
N TRP A 128 0.16 2.67 -0.28
CA TRP A 128 1.45 2.32 -0.86
C TRP A 128 2.44 1.94 0.25
N GLU A 129 3.30 0.96 -0.05
CA GLU A 129 4.29 0.43 0.88
C GLU A 129 5.71 0.76 0.39
N TRP A 130 6.53 1.34 1.26
CA TRP A 130 7.93 1.66 0.94
C TRP A 130 8.80 0.39 0.95
N THR A 131 9.71 0.30 -0.03
CA THR A 131 10.79 -0.69 -0.08
C THR A 131 12.14 -0.01 0.17
N SER A 132 13.20 -0.78 0.45
CA SER A 132 14.55 -0.23 0.65
C SER A 132 15.21 0.26 -0.64
N ASP A 133 14.79 -0.29 -1.78
CA ASP A 133 15.52 -0.20 -3.04
C ASP A 133 15.45 1.20 -3.67
N TRP A 134 16.54 1.59 -4.33
CA TRP A 134 16.48 2.73 -5.26
C TRP A 134 15.68 2.39 -6.51
N TRP A 135 14.85 3.33 -6.96
CA TRP A 135 14.10 3.14 -8.21
C TRP A 135 15.01 3.09 -9.44
N ALA A 136 14.89 2.02 -10.21
CA ALA A 136 15.47 1.89 -11.55
C ALA A 136 14.49 1.14 -12.47
N VAL A 137 14.58 1.38 -13.78
CA VAL A 137 13.81 0.64 -14.81
C VAL A 137 14.64 -0.43 -15.53
N HIS A 138 15.94 -0.47 -15.25
CA HIS A 138 16.88 -1.44 -15.75
C HIS A 138 17.48 -2.18 -14.56
N HIS A 139 17.13 -3.45 -14.43
CA HIS A 139 17.58 -4.30 -13.34
C HIS A 139 18.66 -5.23 -13.85
N SER A 140 19.77 -5.35 -13.11
CA SER A 140 20.72 -6.45 -13.28
C SER A 140 20.57 -7.44 -12.13
N THR A 141 21.16 -8.61 -12.29
CA THR A 141 21.22 -9.62 -11.23
C THR A 141 22.41 -9.40 -10.29
N ASP A 142 23.16 -8.32 -10.47
CA ASP A 142 24.31 -8.02 -9.63
C ASP A 142 23.84 -7.55 -8.25
N GLU A 143 24.66 -7.79 -7.23
CA GLU A 143 24.38 -7.32 -5.88
C GLU A 143 24.44 -5.78 -5.86
N VAL A 144 23.29 -5.15 -5.60
CA VAL A 144 23.18 -3.69 -5.50
C VAL A 144 23.27 -3.31 -4.03
N HIS A 145 24.08 -2.30 -3.72
CA HIS A 145 24.08 -1.72 -2.38
C HIS A 145 22.96 -0.69 -2.28
N ASP A 146 21.82 -1.14 -1.79
CA ASP A 146 20.74 -0.28 -1.32
C ASP A 146 21.12 0.38 0.01
N PRO A 147 20.54 1.56 0.33
CA PRO A 147 20.96 2.40 1.45
C PRO A 147 20.79 1.77 2.84
#